data_AF-A0A1C4INM7-F1
#
_entry.id   AF-A0A1C4INM7-F1
#
_cell.length_a   1.000
_cell.length_b   1.000
_cell.length_c   1.000
_cell.angle_alpha   90.00
_cell.angle_beta   90.00
_cell.angle_gamma   90.00
#
_symmetry.space_group_name_H-M   'P 1'
#
loop_
_entity.id
_entity.type
_entity.pdbx_description
1 polymer ?
#
loop_
_entity_poly.entity_id
_entity_poly.type
_entity_poly.pdbx_seq_one_letter_code
_entity_poly.pdbx_strand_id
1 'polypeptide(L)'
;MSTEPETPATTETPEVTEVTEPEAPGGAGDTGGAGTGGSPEGDAAEGDRTEGATTEGDGGGGGAKQLTEAEAELAAQRVERERIARRKAERQDAIDSGAKLSGKAADLLAAVRAVESGRPPSSTVFS
;
A
#
# COMPACT_ATOMS: atom_id res chain seq x y z
N MET A 1 33.39 36.14 -49.04
CA MET A 1 32.25 35.92 -48.12
C MET A 1 31.74 34.51 -48.36
N SER A 2 32.34 33.52 -47.71
CA SER A 2 31.87 32.13 -47.70
C SER A 2 32.18 31.53 -46.35
N THR A 3 31.15 30.93 -45.78
CA THR A 3 30.92 30.59 -44.39
C THR A 3 31.79 29.44 -43.89
N GLU A 4 32.37 29.61 -42.70
CA GLU A 4 32.95 28.53 -41.90
C GLU A 4 31.84 27.57 -41.42
N PRO A 5 32.12 26.26 -41.27
CA PRO A 5 31.16 25.33 -40.68
C PRO A 5 31.05 25.57 -39.16
N GLU A 6 29.83 25.79 -38.68
CA GLU A 6 29.55 25.85 -37.24
C GLU A 6 29.68 24.48 -36.59
N THR A 7 30.47 24.40 -35.53
CA THR A 7 30.59 23.25 -34.63
C THR A 7 29.29 23.10 -33.83
N PRO A 8 28.68 21.90 -33.74
CA PRO A 8 27.51 21.72 -32.88
C PRO A 8 27.93 21.88 -31.42
N ALA A 9 27.16 22.69 -30.70
CA ALA A 9 27.31 22.92 -29.27
C ALA A 9 27.30 21.59 -28.51
N THR A 10 28.34 21.38 -27.70
CA THR A 10 28.42 20.32 -26.69
C THR A 10 27.18 20.40 -25.80
N THR A 11 26.29 19.43 -25.95
CA THR A 11 25.16 19.23 -25.03
C THR A 11 25.75 18.78 -23.70
N GLU A 12 25.63 19.62 -22.67
CA GLU A 12 25.88 19.21 -21.28
C GLU A 12 24.97 18.03 -20.94
N THR A 13 25.59 16.88 -20.65
CA THR A 13 24.93 15.74 -20.01
C THR A 13 24.35 16.19 -18.68
N PRO A 14 23.04 15.99 -18.41
CA PRO A 14 22.52 16.22 -17.08
C PRO A 14 23.16 15.24 -16.09
N GLU A 15 23.65 15.80 -15.00
CA GLU A 15 24.22 15.10 -13.86
C GLU A 15 23.19 14.09 -13.32
N VAL A 16 23.52 12.79 -13.40
CA VAL A 16 22.72 11.74 -12.79
C VAL A 16 22.95 11.82 -11.29
N THR A 17 21.96 12.33 -10.57
CA THR A 17 21.90 12.23 -9.11
C THR A 17 21.77 10.75 -8.76
N GLU A 18 22.78 10.19 -8.11
CA GLU A 18 22.72 8.85 -7.54
C GLU A 18 21.54 8.76 -6.57
N VAL A 19 20.52 8.02 -6.96
CA VAL A 19 19.44 7.60 -6.07
C VAL A 19 20.02 6.55 -5.14
N THR A 20 20.26 6.93 -3.88
CA THR A 20 20.63 6.00 -2.82
C THR A 20 19.48 5.00 -2.62
N GLU A 21 19.73 3.72 -2.91
CA GLU A 21 18.80 2.64 -2.60
C GLU A 21 18.51 2.60 -1.09
N PRO A 22 17.24 2.47 -0.66
CA PRO A 22 16.94 2.14 0.73
C PRO A 22 17.33 0.68 0.98
N GLU A 23 18.22 0.46 1.95
CA GLU A 23 18.56 -0.88 2.45
C GLU A 23 17.30 -1.66 2.83
N ALA A 24 17.17 -2.86 2.27
CA ALA A 24 16.17 -3.83 2.70
C ALA A 24 16.50 -4.32 4.12
N PRO A 25 15.57 -4.30 5.09
CA PRO A 25 15.80 -4.98 6.36
C PRO A 25 15.85 -6.48 6.11
N GLY A 26 17.04 -7.06 6.31
CA GLY A 26 17.30 -8.48 6.23
C GLY A 26 16.33 -9.27 7.10
N GLY A 27 15.64 -10.23 6.46
CA GLY A 27 14.84 -11.23 7.15
C GLY A 27 15.73 -12.13 8.00
N ALA A 28 15.69 -11.94 9.31
CA ALA A 28 16.17 -12.93 10.27
C ALA A 28 15.10 -14.02 10.38
N GLY A 29 15.47 -15.23 9.99
CA GLY A 29 14.63 -16.42 10.04
C GLY A 29 14.16 -16.73 11.46
N ASP A 30 12.85 -16.89 11.58
CA ASP A 30 12.17 -17.57 12.67
C ASP A 30 12.47 -19.08 12.58
N THR A 31 13.30 -19.59 13.49
CA THR A 31 13.27 -20.99 13.91
C THR A 31 13.76 -21.10 15.35
N GLY A 32 12.89 -21.57 16.25
CA GLY A 32 13.31 -22.13 17.54
C GLY A 32 12.45 -21.71 18.72
N GLY A 33 11.34 -22.42 18.92
CA GLY A 33 10.57 -22.32 20.15
C GLY A 33 11.31 -22.90 21.36
N ALA A 34 11.11 -22.26 22.51
CA ALA A 34 11.12 -22.87 23.83
C ALA A 34 10.37 -21.93 24.79
N GLY A 35 9.31 -22.44 25.40
CA GLY A 35 8.48 -21.66 26.32
C GLY A 35 9.21 -21.33 27.62
N THR A 36 8.81 -20.23 28.23
CA THR A 36 8.71 -20.14 29.69
C THR A 36 7.67 -19.10 30.05
N GLY A 37 6.76 -19.46 30.95
CA GLY A 37 5.75 -18.57 31.49
C GLY A 37 6.38 -17.52 32.40
N GLY A 38 5.78 -16.33 32.42
CA GLY A 38 6.16 -15.24 33.30
C GLY A 38 5.10 -14.16 33.27
N SER A 39 4.11 -14.30 34.15
CA SER A 39 3.15 -13.25 34.49
C SER A 39 3.87 -12.04 35.09
N PRO A 40 3.45 -10.80 34.81
CA PRO A 40 3.62 -9.72 35.76
C PRO A 40 2.25 -9.36 36.37
N GLU A 41 2.01 -9.88 37.58
CA GLU A 41 1.12 -9.24 38.55
C GLU A 41 1.86 -8.06 39.20
N GLY A 42 1.19 -6.92 39.30
CA GLY A 42 1.41 -5.88 40.31
C GLY A 42 2.51 -4.85 40.04
N ASP A 43 2.12 -3.59 39.81
CA ASP A 43 2.13 -2.62 40.91
C ASP A 43 1.30 -1.39 40.56
N ALA A 44 0.47 -0.98 41.51
CA ALA A 44 -0.35 0.21 41.47
C ALA A 44 0.46 1.38 42.00
N ALA A 45 0.62 2.44 41.19
CA ALA A 45 0.97 3.75 41.69
C ALA A 45 -0.21 4.68 41.46
N GLU A 46 -0.94 4.96 42.54
CA GLU A 46 -1.88 6.06 42.63
C GLU A 46 -1.20 7.37 42.22
N GLY A 47 -1.74 7.99 41.19
CA GLY A 47 -1.58 9.41 40.92
C GLY A 47 -2.88 10.11 41.25
N ASP A 48 -3.07 10.40 42.54
CA ASP A 48 -4.05 11.37 43.00
C ASP A 48 -3.81 12.71 42.28
N ARG A 49 -4.78 13.08 41.45
CA ARG A 49 -4.99 14.46 40.98
C ARG A 49 -6.48 14.74 40.97
N THR A 50 -7.09 14.77 42.15
CA THR A 50 -8.26 15.63 42.34
C THR A 50 -7.80 17.08 42.31
N GLU A 51 -8.14 17.80 41.25
CA GLU A 51 -8.84 19.09 41.29
C GLU A 51 -8.92 19.68 39.89
N GLY A 52 -10.14 19.74 39.36
CA GLY A 52 -10.45 20.29 38.04
C GLY A 52 -11.95 20.46 37.90
N ALA A 53 -12.48 21.30 38.79
CA ALA A 53 -13.81 21.92 38.79
C ALA A 53 -14.79 21.51 37.67
N THR A 54 -15.92 20.99 38.12
CA THR A 54 -17.21 21.03 37.43
C THR A 54 -17.44 22.37 36.72
N THR A 55 -17.51 22.33 35.39
CA THR A 55 -18.34 23.25 34.62
C THR A 55 -19.35 22.42 33.83
N GLU A 56 -20.42 22.01 34.52
CA GLU A 56 -21.71 21.88 33.87
C GLU A 56 -22.06 23.26 33.29
N GLY A 57 -21.88 23.39 31.98
CA GLY A 57 -22.13 24.62 31.24
C GLY A 57 -22.64 24.29 29.84
N ASP A 58 -23.94 24.47 29.67
CA ASP A 58 -24.68 24.59 28.41
C ASP A 58 -24.86 23.32 27.55
N GLY A 59 -25.71 22.42 28.05
CA GLY A 59 -26.41 21.45 27.21
C GLY A 59 -27.56 22.13 26.48
N GLY A 60 -27.51 22.16 25.14
CA GLY A 60 -28.66 22.62 24.37
C GLY A 60 -28.52 22.69 22.85
N GLY A 61 -27.71 21.84 22.20
CA GLY A 61 -27.75 21.76 20.73
C GLY A 61 -26.52 21.16 20.05
N GLY A 62 -25.34 21.31 20.65
CA GLY A 62 -24.08 20.77 20.09
C GLY A 62 -23.97 19.25 20.17
N GLY A 63 -24.32 18.66 21.31
CA GLY A 63 -24.20 17.22 21.54
C GLY A 63 -25.10 16.37 20.64
N ALA A 64 -26.37 16.77 20.45
CA ALA A 64 -27.27 16.07 19.53
C ALA A 64 -26.78 16.12 18.08
N LYS A 65 -26.22 17.27 17.65
CA LYS A 65 -25.64 17.42 16.31
C LYS A 65 -24.37 16.58 16.13
N GLN A 66 -23.49 16.55 17.12
CA GLN A 66 -22.29 15.70 17.12
C GLN A 66 -22.63 14.21 17.10
N LEU A 67 -23.68 13.79 17.82
CA LEU A 67 -24.19 12.42 17.74
C LEU A 67 -24.71 12.10 16.33
N THR A 68 -25.42 13.02 15.67
CA THR A 68 -25.91 12.80 14.29
C THR A 68 -24.79 12.76 13.24
N GLU A 69 -23.72 13.54 13.39
CA GLU A 69 -22.54 13.50 12.51
C GLU A 69 -21.74 12.19 12.70
N ALA A 70 -21.58 11.75 13.94
CA ALA A 70 -20.94 10.47 14.26
C ALA A 70 -21.76 9.27 13.74
N GLU A 71 -23.10 9.32 13.81
CA GLU A 71 -23.98 8.31 13.24
C GLU A 71 -23.88 8.24 11.71
N ALA A 72 -23.79 9.40 11.05
CA ALA A 72 -23.60 9.47 9.60
C ALA A 72 -22.25 8.88 9.19
N GLU A 73 -21.17 9.12 9.95
CA GLU A 73 -19.85 8.54 9.70
C GLU A 73 -19.86 7.01 9.87
N LEU A 74 -20.48 6.51 10.95
CA LEU A 74 -20.61 5.07 11.17
C LEU A 74 -21.44 4.39 10.06
N ALA A 75 -22.49 5.05 9.55
CA ALA A 75 -23.26 4.57 8.42
C ALA A 75 -22.39 4.48 7.13
N ALA A 76 -21.57 5.50 6.86
CA ALA A 76 -20.65 5.49 5.71
C ALA A 76 -19.61 4.37 5.80
N GLN A 77 -19.05 4.13 7.00
CA GLN A 77 -18.09 3.04 7.23
C GLN A 77 -18.71 1.66 6.99
N ARG A 78 -19.97 1.44 7.41
CA ARG A 78 -20.68 0.18 7.17
C ARG A 78 -20.86 -0.08 5.68
N VAL A 79 -21.27 0.93 4.92
CA VAL A 79 -21.44 0.83 3.46
C VAL A 79 -20.11 0.50 2.77
N GLU A 80 -19.01 1.14 3.16
CA GLU A 80 -17.70 0.84 2.56
C GLU A 80 -17.20 -0.56 2.93
N ARG A 81 -17.38 -0.99 4.19
CA ARG A 81 -17.06 -2.37 4.59
C ARG A 81 -17.87 -3.39 3.79
N GLU A 82 -19.15 -3.14 3.56
CA GLU A 82 -19.99 -4.02 2.74
C GLU A 82 -19.49 -4.08 1.28
N ARG A 83 -19.11 -2.95 0.69
CA ARG A 83 -18.53 -2.90 -0.67
C ARG A 83 -17.21 -3.65 -0.76
N ILE A 84 -16.35 -3.51 0.24
CA ILE A 84 -15.09 -4.25 0.31
C ILE A 84 -15.36 -5.74 0.49
N ALA A 85 -16.30 -6.13 1.36
CA ALA A 85 -16.65 -7.53 1.59
C ALA A 85 -17.18 -8.18 0.31
N ARG A 86 -18.02 -7.49 -0.46
CA ARG A 86 -18.52 -7.96 -1.76
C ARG A 86 -17.39 -8.13 -2.78
N ARG A 87 -16.56 -7.10 -2.96
CA ARG A 87 -15.41 -7.16 -3.88
C ARG A 87 -14.38 -8.20 -3.48
N LYS A 88 -14.19 -8.43 -2.18
CA LYS A 88 -13.34 -9.51 -1.67
C LYS A 88 -13.96 -10.85 -1.98
N ALA A 89 -15.23 -11.08 -1.66
CA ALA A 89 -15.91 -12.33 -1.97
C ALA A 89 -15.82 -12.70 -3.46
N GLU A 90 -15.90 -11.72 -4.37
CA GLU A 90 -15.74 -11.92 -5.82
C GLU A 90 -14.29 -12.24 -6.26
N ARG A 91 -13.28 -11.91 -5.46
CA ARG A 91 -11.84 -12.04 -5.81
C ARG A 91 -11.07 -13.02 -4.91
N GLN A 92 -11.69 -13.53 -3.85
CA GLN A 92 -11.02 -14.31 -2.82
C GLN A 92 -10.75 -15.75 -3.26
N ASP A 93 -11.35 -16.17 -4.37
CA ASP A 93 -11.11 -17.50 -4.92
C ASP A 93 -9.64 -17.68 -5.23
N ALA A 94 -9.05 -18.71 -4.62
CA ALA A 94 -7.68 -19.10 -4.89
C ALA A 94 -7.57 -19.49 -6.37
N ILE A 95 -6.47 -19.08 -7.02
CA ILE A 95 -6.20 -19.51 -8.39
C ILE A 95 -5.77 -20.98 -8.33
N ASP A 96 -6.52 -21.85 -9.01
CA ASP A 96 -6.18 -23.27 -9.13
C ASP A 96 -4.78 -23.44 -9.74
N SER A 97 -3.91 -24.20 -9.05
CA SER A 97 -2.59 -24.52 -9.55
C SER A 97 -2.69 -25.34 -10.84
N GLY A 98 -2.10 -24.83 -11.92
CA GLY A 98 -2.18 -25.46 -13.24
C GLY A 98 -3.36 -25.00 -14.11
N ALA A 99 -4.15 -24.03 -13.66
CA ALA A 99 -5.07 -23.32 -14.55
C ALA A 99 -4.28 -22.75 -15.75
N LYS A 100 -4.71 -23.10 -16.95
CA LYS A 100 -4.03 -22.68 -18.18
C LYS A 100 -4.26 -21.19 -18.40
N LEU A 101 -3.18 -20.44 -18.57
CA LEU A 101 -3.25 -19.05 -19.02
C LEU A 101 -3.83 -19.03 -20.43
N SER A 102 -4.84 -18.18 -20.67
CA SER A 102 -5.54 -18.06 -21.95
C SER A 102 -5.66 -16.61 -22.40
N GLY A 103 -5.86 -16.41 -23.71
CA GLY A 103 -6.03 -15.09 -24.30
C GLY A 103 -4.81 -14.20 -24.07
N LYS A 104 -5.05 -12.92 -23.74
CA LYS A 104 -3.99 -11.91 -23.59
C LYS A 104 -2.88 -12.31 -22.62
N ALA A 105 -3.20 -13.00 -21.53
CA ALA A 105 -2.19 -13.45 -20.56
C ALA A 105 -1.24 -14.50 -21.16
N ALA A 106 -1.76 -15.41 -21.98
CA ALA A 106 -0.95 -16.38 -22.71
C ALA A 106 -0.06 -15.70 -23.76
N ASP A 107 -0.63 -14.73 -24.49
CA ASP A 107 0.07 -13.95 -25.50
C ASP A 107 1.22 -13.14 -24.89
N LEU A 108 1.00 -12.54 -23.71
CA LEU A 108 2.02 -11.82 -22.96
C LEU A 108 3.18 -12.74 -22.53
N LEU A 109 2.89 -13.95 -22.03
CA LEU A 109 3.97 -14.90 -21.69
C LEU A 109 4.71 -15.42 -22.92
N ALA A 110 4.01 -15.62 -24.04
CA ALA A 110 4.66 -16.00 -25.30
C ALA A 110 5.60 -14.90 -25.79
N ALA A 111 5.20 -13.62 -25.65
CA ALA A 111 6.04 -12.48 -25.95
C ALA A 111 7.29 -12.43 -25.04
N VAL A 112 7.14 -12.68 -23.74
CA VAL A 112 8.29 -12.76 -22.81
C VAL A 112 9.27 -13.86 -23.24
N ARG A 113 8.78 -15.07 -23.53
CA ARG A 113 9.64 -16.17 -24.02
C ARG A 113 10.30 -15.85 -25.36
N ALA A 114 9.64 -15.11 -26.25
CA ALA A 114 10.24 -14.69 -27.51
C ALA A 114 11.46 -13.79 -27.25
N VAL A 115 11.30 -12.79 -26.38
CA VAL A 115 12.37 -11.88 -25.95
C VAL A 115 13.54 -12.65 -25.34
N GLU A 116 13.26 -13.58 -24.42
CA GLU A 116 14.28 -14.44 -23.82
C GLU A 116 15.00 -15.33 -24.85
N SER A 117 14.30 -15.74 -25.91
CA SER A 117 14.88 -16.50 -27.03
C SER A 117 15.58 -15.64 -28.10
N GLY A 118 15.67 -14.32 -27.90
CA GLY A 118 16.24 -13.39 -28.87
C GLY A 118 15.40 -13.19 -30.14
N ARG A 119 14.10 -13.51 -30.09
CA ARG A 119 13.15 -13.30 -31.19
C ARG A 119 12.23 -12.12 -30.89
N PRO A 120 11.83 -11.35 -31.91
CA PRO A 120 10.89 -10.26 -31.71
C PRO A 120 9.49 -10.80 -31.33
N PRO A 121 8.81 -10.23 -30.32
CA PRO A 121 7.43 -10.58 -30.00
C PRO A 121 6.46 -10.00 -31.03
N SER A 122 5.28 -10.62 -31.20
CA SER A 122 4.27 -10.10 -32.12
C SER A 122 3.70 -8.76 -31.62
N SER A 123 3.64 -7.75 -32.49
CA SER A 123 3.22 -6.38 -32.15
C SER A 123 1.79 -6.29 -31.59
N THR A 124 0.90 -7.20 -32.00
CA THR A 124 -0.50 -7.27 -31.54
C THR A 124 -0.64 -7.58 -30.04
N VAL A 125 0.42 -8.06 -29.38
CA VAL A 125 0.39 -8.33 -27.93
C VAL A 125 0.35 -7.01 -27.13
N PHE A 126 0.78 -5.87 -27.71
CA PHE A 126 0.89 -4.60 -26.99
C PHE A 126 -0.08 -3.50 -27.44
N SER A 127 -0.96 -3.80 -28.40
CA SER A 127 -2.15 -3.00 -28.69
C SER A 127 -3.25 -3.24 -27.65
#